data_AF-K2BI25-F1
#
_entry.id   AF-K2BI25-F1
#
_cell.length_a   1.000
_cell.length_b   1.000
_cell.length_c   1.000
_cell.angle_alpha   90.00
_cell.angle_beta   90.00
_cell.angle_gamma   90.00
#
_symmetry.space_group_name_H-M   'P 1'
#
loop_
_entity.id
_entity.type
_entity.pdbx_description
1 polymer ?
#
loop_
_entity_poly.entity_id
_entity_poly.type
_entity_poly.pdbx_seq_one_letter_code
_entity_poly.pdbx_strand_id
1 'polypeptide(L)' 'MLDIDYVEMLEYGMPPTSGLGVSERLFWFLENVTAREGTLFPQTRRHIEDLTRRIYSLPDDSIPAKKGKK' A
#
# COMPACT_ATOMS: atom_id res chain seq x y z
N MET A 1 -1.75 -6.06 20.58
CA MET A 1 -0.45 -6.07 21.27
C MET A 1 -0.14 -4.64 21.62
N LEU A 2 0.21 -4.34 22.86
CA LEU A 2 0.59 -2.99 23.26
C LEU A 2 2.01 -2.71 22.75
N ASP A 3 2.28 -1.48 22.33
CA ASP A 3 3.62 -1.03 21.97
C ASP A 3 4.39 -0.72 23.26
N ILE A 4 5.12 -1.72 23.77
CA ILE A 4 5.77 -1.68 25.08
C ILE A 4 6.90 -0.64 25.12
N ASP A 5 7.63 -0.51 24.00
CA ASP A 5 8.76 0.41 23.87
C ASP A 5 8.26 1.87 23.91
N TYR A 6 7.11 2.16 23.30
CA TYR A 6 6.48 3.48 23.39
C TYR A 6 6.07 3.85 24.83
N VAL A 7 5.53 2.90 25.59
CA VAL A 7 5.08 3.16 26.98
C VAL A 7 6.28 3.37 27.91
N GLU A 8 7.33 2.57 27.80
CA GLU A 8 8.56 2.77 28.57
C GLU A 8 9.14 4.17 28.33
N MET A 9 9.15 4.64 27.07
CA MET A 9 9.60 6.01 26.76
C MET A 9 8.73 7.12 27.39
N LEU A 10 7.43 6.90 27.60
CA LEU A 10 6.57 7.86 28.29
C LEU A 10 6.93 7.98 29.78
N GLU A 11 7.40 6.90 30.42
CA GLU A 11 7.85 6.92 31.83
C GLU A 11 9.11 7.78 32.02
N TYR A 12 9.97 7.84 31.00
CA TYR A 12 11.17 8.69 30.98
C TYR A 12 10.90 10.16 30.60
N GLY A 13 9.64 10.60 30.60
CA GLY A 13 9.29 12.00 30.42
C GLY A 13 9.36 12.48 28.97
N MET A 14 8.91 11.66 28.02
CA MET A 14 8.73 12.09 26.63
C MET A 14 7.89 13.38 26.57
N PRO A 15 8.34 14.42 25.84
CA PRO A 15 7.59 15.66 25.71
C PRO A 15 6.28 15.44 24.94
N PRO A 16 5.27 16.31 25.14
CA PRO A 16 4.04 16.25 24.35
C PRO A 16 4.38 16.47 22.87
N THR A 17 4.30 15.40 22.08
CA THR A 17 4.58 15.43 20.64
C THR A 17 3.29 15.22 19.88
N SER A 18 2.97 16.16 19.00
CA SER A 18 1.91 16.02 18.01
C SER A 18 2.47 16.36 16.64
N GLY A 19 2.24 15.49 15.65
CA GLY A 19 2.70 15.68 14.28
C GLY A 19 1.52 15.64 13.30
N LEU A 20 1.65 16.39 12.20
CA LEU A 20 0.75 16.27 11.06
C LEU A 20 1.48 15.52 9.94
N GLY A 21 0.93 14.37 9.55
CA GLY A 21 1.39 13.61 8.39
C GLY A 21 0.47 13.83 7.20
N VAL A 22 1.04 14.25 6.07
CA VAL A 22 0.30 14.39 4.81
C VAL A 22 0.81 13.36 3.81
N SER A 23 -0.10 12.71 3.10
CA SER A 23 0.24 11.74 2.05
C SER A 23 0.27 12.38 0.66
N GLU A 24 0.89 11.69 -0.30
CA GLU A 24 0.90 12.07 -1.73
C GLU A 24 -0.49 12.34 -2.31
N ARG A 25 -1.55 11.79 -1.70
CA ARG A 25 -2.95 12.05 -2.06
C ARG A 25 -3.31 13.53 -2.05
N LEU A 26 -2.66 14.37 -1.23
CA LEU A 26 -2.90 15.80 -1.26
C LEU A 26 -2.53 16.38 -2.63
N PHE A 27 -1.38 15.98 -3.19
CA PHE A 27 -0.94 16.43 -4.51
C PHE A 27 -1.83 15.88 -5.62
N TRP A 28 -2.23 14.62 -5.54
CA TRP A 28 -3.17 14.04 -6.51
C TRP A 28 -4.51 14.78 -6.53
N PHE A 29 -5.00 15.19 -5.36
CA PHE A 29 -6.22 16.00 -5.25
C PHE A 29 -6.03 17.40 -5.85
N LEU A 30 -4.91 18.07 -5.53
CA LEU A 30 -4.63 19.42 -6.05
C LEU A 30 -4.45 19.44 -7.58
N GLU A 31 -3.84 18.40 -8.15
CA GLU A 31 -3.66 18.25 -9.59
C GLU A 31 -4.88 17.60 -10.28
N ASN A 32 -5.89 17.19 -9.52
CA ASN A 32 -7.08 16.48 -10.00
C ASN A 32 -6.74 15.24 -10.87
N VAL A 33 -5.72 14.49 -10.44
CA VAL A 33 -5.24 13.26 -11.08
C VAL A 33 -5.47 12.05 -10.18
N THR A 34 -5.53 10.87 -10.78
CA THR A 34 -5.66 9.64 -10.00
C THR A 34 -4.33 9.22 -9.38
N ALA A 35 -4.39 8.37 -8.35
CA ALA A 35 -3.21 7.82 -7.70
C ALA A 35 -2.24 7.09 -8.65
N ARG A 36 -2.70 6.61 -9.81
CA ARG A 36 -1.85 5.91 -10.79
C ARG A 36 -1.06 6.87 -11.67
N GLU A 37 -1.63 8.05 -11.94
CA GLU A 37 -1.02 9.09 -12.78
C GLU A 37 -0.02 9.91 -11.97
N GLY A 38 -0.31 10.15 -10.69
CA GLY A 38 0.56 10.90 -9.78
C GLY A 38 1.71 10.10 -9.18
N THR A 39 1.83 8.79 -9.45
CA THR A 39 2.97 7.96 -9.00
C THR A 39 3.89 7.64 -10.18
N LEU A 40 5.21 7.77 -9.99
CA LEU A 40 6.20 7.49 -11.05
C LEU A 40 6.11 6.06 -11.61
N PHE A 41 5.95 5.06 -10.73
CA PHE A 41 5.86 3.65 -11.10
C PHE A 41 4.62 3.00 -10.46
N PRO A 42 3.43 3.15 -11.08
CA PRO A 42 2.21 2.60 -10.53
C PRO A 42 2.20 1.07 -10.59
N GLN A 43 1.57 0.47 -9.59
CA GLN A 43 1.31 -0.97 -9.58
C GLN A 43 0.30 -1.32 -10.68
N THR A 44 0.80 -1.92 -11.75
CA THR A 44 -0.01 -2.37 -12.88
C THR A 44 -0.67 -3.72 -12.56
N ARG A 45 -1.75 -4.07 -13.27
CA ARG A 45 -2.32 -5.41 -13.15
C ARG A 45 -1.27 -6.42 -13.64
N ARG A 46 -1.11 -7.51 -12.89
CA ARG A 46 -0.24 -8.60 -13.30
C ARG A 46 -0.83 -9.23 -14.56
N HIS A 47 -0.12 -9.10 -15.67
CA HIS A 47 -0.45 -9.74 -16.94
C HIS A 47 0.71 -10.65 -17.31
N ILE A 48 0.47 -11.95 -17.29
CA ILE A 48 1.42 -12.97 -17.74
C ILE A 48 0.86 -13.56 -19.02
N GLU A 49 1.66 -13.56 -20.09
CA GLU A 49 1.29 -14.17 -21.37
C GLU A 49 1.08 -15.69 -21.23
N ASP A 50 0.14 -16.22 -22.00
CA ASP A 50 -0.21 -17.65 -21.96
C ASP A 50 0.98 -18.56 -22.32
N LEU A 51 1.85 -18.11 -23.22
CA LEU A 51 3.08 -18.83 -23.59
C LEU A 51 4.03 -18.93 -22.39
N THR A 52 4.27 -17.83 -21.68
CA THR A 52 5.10 -17.79 -20.48
C THR A 52 4.53 -18.69 -19.38
N ARG A 53 3.21 -18.68 -19.18
CA ARG A 53 2.54 -19.57 -18.22
C ARG A 53 2.79 -21.04 -18.52
N ARG A 54 2.72 -21.42 -19.80
CA ARG A 54 2.95 -22.80 -20.25
C ARG A 54 4.40 -23.23 -20.08
N ILE A 55 5.36 -22.37 -20.43
CA ILE A 55 6.79 -22.66 -20.28
C ILE A 55 7.14 -22.91 -18.80
N TYR A 56 6.63 -22.05 -17.91
CA TYR A 56 6.95 -22.11 -16.48
C TYR A 56 5.94 -22.91 -15.64
N SER A 57 4.96 -23.56 -16.26
CA SER A 57 3.89 -24.31 -15.57
C SER A 57 3.20 -23.53 -14.44
N LEU A 58 2.95 -22.24 -14.66
CA LEU A 58 2.36 -21.36 -13.66
C LEU A 58 0.83 -21.56 -13.58
N PRO A 59 0.24 -21.55 -12.37
CA PRO A 59 -1.22 -21.61 -12.20
C PRO A 59 -1.90 -20.36 -12.78
N ASP A 60 -3.17 -20.49 -13.16
CA ASP A 60 -3.91 -19.40 -13.79
C ASP A 60 -4.33 -18.31 -12.78
N ASP A 61 -3.84 -17.09 -12.98
CA ASP A 61 -4.12 -15.89 -12.18
C ASP A 61 -5.56 -15.34 -12.41
N SER A 62 -6.43 -16.08 -13.11
CA SER A 62 -7.79 -15.65 -13.49
C SER A 62 -8.79 -15.61 -12.34
N ILE A 63 -8.37 -16.01 -11.13
CA ILE A 63 -9.14 -15.83 -9.91
C ILE A 63 -8.63 -14.56 -9.22
N PRO A 64 -9.25 -13.38 -9.41
CA PRO A 64 -9.15 -12.38 -8.37
C PRO A 64 -9.69 -13.07 -7.13
N ALA A 65 -8.87 -13.25 -6.09
CA ALA A 65 -9.40 -13.56 -4.78
C ALA A 65 -10.49 -12.53 -4.52
N LYS A 66 -11.77 -12.95 -4.62
CA LYS A 66 -12.91 -12.20 -4.11
C LYS A 66 -12.60 -12.02 -2.64
N LYS A 67 -11.93 -10.93 -2.28
CA LYS A 67 -11.90 -10.45 -0.91
C LYS A 67 -13.36 -10.15 -0.60
N GLY A 68 -13.97 -11.06 0.16
CA GLY A 68 -15.31 -10.88 0.65
C GLY A 68 -15.42 -9.50 1.26
N LYS A 69 -16.36 -8.69 0.75
CA LYS A 69 -17.04 -7.71 1.57
C LYS A 69 -17.76 -8.50 2.65
N LYS A 70 -17.16 -8.60 3.83
CA LYS A 70 -17.89 -8.64 5.09
C LYS A 70 -17.78 -7.26 5.70
#